data_AF-A0A0S9DP29-F1
#
_entry.id   AF-A0A0S9DP29-F1
#
_cell.length_a   1.000
_cell.length_b   1.000
_cell.length_c   1.000
_cell.angle_alpha   90.00
_cell.angle_beta   90.00
_cell.angle_gamma   90.00
#
_symmetry.space_group_name_H-M   'P 1'
#
loop_
_entity.id
_entity.type
_entity.pdbx_description
1 polymer ?
#
loop_
_entity_poly.entity_id
_entity_poly.type
_entity_poly.pdbx_seq_one_letter_code
_entity_poly.pdbx_strand_id
1 'polypeptide(L)'
;MTDTSQTPAPQSAAQRLVGDIAPKLAELTDDVLFGDVWERQALAKRDRSLVTISALITSGAFEQLRSHLPIGRTNGLGREELVETIIHLAFYAGWPKAMSAIEVAREVFSAEPSREK
;
A
#
# COMPACT_ATOMS: atom_id res chain seq x y z
N MET A 1 14.49 43.59 1.34
CA MET A 1 14.90 42.18 1.23
C MET A 1 13.67 41.34 1.55
N THR A 2 13.17 40.62 0.55
CA THR A 2 11.88 39.94 0.58
C THR A 2 11.88 38.78 1.57
N ASP A 3 11.03 38.90 2.58
CA ASP A 3 10.53 37.82 3.41
C ASP A 3 9.84 36.80 2.49
N THR A 4 10.46 35.62 2.34
CA THR A 4 9.87 34.51 1.60
C THR A 4 9.22 33.62 2.62
N SER A 5 8.02 33.97 3.03
CA SER A 5 7.15 33.13 3.85
C SER A 5 6.73 31.93 2.99
N GLN A 6 7.61 30.94 2.90
CA GLN A 6 7.35 29.71 2.19
C GLN A 6 6.38 28.89 3.04
N THR A 7 5.11 28.84 2.63
CA THR A 7 4.11 27.96 3.22
C THR A 7 4.70 26.55 3.23
N PRO A 8 4.83 25.88 4.40
CA PRO A 8 5.38 24.53 4.43
C PRO A 8 4.53 23.65 3.53
N ALA A 9 5.19 22.89 2.65
CA ALA A 9 4.51 21.91 1.82
C ALA A 9 3.69 20.98 2.72
N PRO A 10 2.49 20.56 2.29
CA PRO A 10 1.68 19.64 3.09
C PRO A 10 2.50 18.39 3.42
N GLN A 11 2.52 18.03 4.70
CA GLN A 11 3.27 16.86 5.18
C GLN A 11 2.87 15.60 4.41
N SER A 12 3.83 14.74 4.06
CA SER A 12 3.58 13.46 3.40
C SER A 12 2.70 12.53 4.25
N ALA A 13 2.20 11.44 3.66
CA ALA A 13 1.46 10.43 4.44
C ALA A 13 2.33 9.82 5.54
N ALA A 14 3.62 9.57 5.28
CA ALA A 14 4.54 9.02 6.26
C ALA A 14 4.78 9.98 7.43
N GLN A 15 4.99 11.28 7.13
CA GLN A 15 5.17 12.31 8.15
C GLN A 15 3.95 12.46 9.06
N ARG A 16 2.74 12.36 8.51
CA ARG A 16 1.50 12.41 9.32
C ARG A 16 1.31 11.17 10.21
N LEU A 17 1.82 10.02 9.80
CA LEU A 17 1.61 8.75 10.51
C LEU A 17 2.60 8.53 11.65
N VAL A 18 3.88 8.88 11.44
CA VAL A 18 4.95 8.56 12.39
C VAL A 18 5.98 9.68 12.56
N GLY A 19 5.82 10.83 11.91
CA GLY A 19 6.84 11.89 11.91
C GLY A 19 7.07 12.55 13.28
N ASP A 20 6.07 12.54 14.14
CA ASP A 20 6.13 13.06 15.52
C ASP A 20 7.01 12.20 16.44
N ILE A 21 7.02 10.88 16.25
CA ILE A 21 7.75 9.92 17.09
C ILE A 21 9.02 9.35 16.42
N ALA A 22 9.00 9.20 15.09
CA ALA A 22 10.05 8.57 14.30
C ALA A 22 10.31 9.35 12.98
N PRO A 23 10.78 10.61 13.05
CA PRO A 23 10.95 11.48 11.89
C PRO A 23 11.89 10.89 10.82
N LYS A 24 12.95 10.17 11.24
CA LYS A 24 13.85 9.51 10.28
C LYS A 24 13.18 8.37 9.51
N LEU A 25 12.24 7.66 10.15
CA LEU A 25 11.49 6.60 9.47
C LEU A 25 10.54 7.21 8.43
N ALA A 26 9.90 8.33 8.75
CA ALA A 26 9.08 9.07 7.78
C ALA A 26 9.92 9.55 6.59
N GLU A 27 11.09 10.15 6.84
CA GLU A 27 12.03 10.57 5.79
C GLU A 27 12.46 9.41 4.89
N LEU A 28 12.86 8.26 5.46
CA LEU A 28 13.25 7.08 4.67
C LEU A 28 12.08 6.49 3.86
N THR A 29 10.87 6.60 4.38
CA THR A 29 9.65 6.19 3.68
C THR A 29 9.40 7.08 2.46
N ASP A 30 9.57 8.38 2.61
CA ASP A 30 9.38 9.34 1.53
C ASP A 30 10.50 9.23 0.48
N ASP A 31 11.76 9.32 0.89
CA ASP A 31 12.88 9.49 -0.03
C ASP A 31 13.37 8.17 -0.63
N VAL A 32 13.53 7.13 0.20
CA VAL A 32 14.13 5.86 -0.24
C VAL A 32 13.07 4.90 -0.74
N LEU A 33 12.02 4.67 0.05
CA LEU A 33 10.99 3.71 -0.33
C LEU A 33 10.18 4.23 -1.52
N PHE A 34 9.41 5.29 -1.34
CA PHE A 34 8.52 5.79 -2.38
C PHE A 34 9.23 6.68 -3.41
N GLY A 35 10.27 7.42 -3.02
CA GLY A 35 11.02 8.32 -3.90
C GLY A 35 12.05 7.64 -4.82
N ASP A 36 12.56 6.46 -4.46
CA ASP A 36 13.49 5.68 -5.30
C ASP A 36 12.93 4.29 -5.63
N VAL A 37 12.85 3.40 -4.64
CA VAL A 37 12.61 1.97 -4.89
C VAL A 37 11.31 1.74 -5.69
N TRP A 38 10.23 2.44 -5.35
CA TRP A 38 8.94 2.35 -6.05
C TRP A 38 8.91 3.00 -7.45
N GLU A 39 9.87 3.85 -7.79
CA GLU A 39 9.97 4.54 -9.09
C GLU A 39 10.92 3.83 -10.07
N ARG A 40 11.58 2.74 -9.64
CA ARG A 40 12.46 1.94 -10.51
C ARG A 40 11.68 1.29 -11.66
N GLN A 41 12.05 1.60 -12.89
CA GLN A 41 11.30 1.28 -14.11
C GLN A 41 11.30 -0.20 -14.54
N ALA A 42 12.18 -1.02 -13.98
CA ALA A 42 12.31 -2.43 -14.39
C ALA A 42 11.12 -3.31 -13.97
N LEU A 43 10.33 -2.86 -12.99
CA LEU A 43 9.10 -3.53 -12.56
C LEU A 43 7.99 -2.48 -12.42
N ALA A 44 6.91 -2.65 -13.18
CA ALA A 44 5.82 -1.70 -13.17
C ALA A 44 5.20 -1.56 -11.76
N LYS A 45 4.66 -0.38 -11.44
CA LYS A 45 4.00 -0.13 -10.14
C LYS A 45 2.85 -1.10 -9.87
N ARG A 46 2.13 -1.54 -10.91
CA ARG A 46 1.10 -2.59 -10.82
C ARG A 46 1.67 -3.87 -10.20
N ASP A 47 2.75 -4.38 -10.79
CA ASP A 47 3.35 -5.66 -10.39
C ASP A 47 4.09 -5.53 -9.06
N ARG A 48 4.72 -4.38 -8.81
CA ARG A 48 5.33 -4.05 -7.51
C ARG A 48 4.28 -4.04 -6.39
N SER A 49 3.08 -3.52 -6.65
CA SER A 49 1.95 -3.63 -5.71
C SER A 49 1.54 -5.08 -5.49
N LEU A 50 1.42 -5.90 -6.55
CA LEU A 50 1.05 -7.30 -6.44
C LEU A 50 2.03 -8.09 -5.55
N VAL A 51 3.33 -7.89 -5.76
CA VAL A 51 4.39 -8.51 -4.95
C VAL A 51 4.33 -8.03 -3.50
N THR A 52 4.15 -6.73 -3.28
CA THR A 52 4.05 -6.16 -1.93
C THR A 52 2.85 -6.72 -1.16
N ILE A 53 1.68 -6.73 -1.79
CA ILE A 53 0.44 -7.29 -1.22
C ILE A 53 0.62 -8.77 -0.88
N SER A 54 1.22 -9.55 -1.79
CA SER A 54 1.52 -10.96 -1.56
C SER A 54 2.46 -11.16 -0.36
N ALA A 55 3.50 -10.33 -0.24
CA ALA A 55 4.43 -10.37 0.89
C ALA A 55 3.72 -10.04 2.22
N LEU A 56 2.87 -9.02 2.25
CA LEU A 56 2.11 -8.63 3.44
C LEU A 56 1.13 -9.74 3.89
N ILE A 57 0.45 -10.38 2.95
CA ILE A 57 -0.43 -11.53 3.24
C ILE A 57 0.39 -12.68 3.81
N THR A 58 1.49 -13.04 3.17
CA THR A 58 2.30 -14.19 3.60
C THR A 58 3.01 -13.95 4.93
N SER A 59 3.38 -12.72 5.27
CA SER A 59 3.95 -12.35 6.57
C SER A 59 2.90 -12.13 7.67
N GLY A 60 1.62 -12.01 7.32
CA GLY A 60 0.53 -11.68 8.26
C GLY A 60 0.48 -10.21 8.67
N ALA A 61 1.08 -9.30 7.90
CA ALA A 61 1.10 -7.86 8.16
C ALA A 61 -0.19 -7.17 7.69
N PHE A 62 -1.34 -7.62 8.22
CA PHE A 62 -2.67 -7.22 7.74
C PHE A 62 -3.00 -5.73 7.95
N GLU A 63 -2.42 -5.10 8.98
CA GLU A 63 -2.57 -3.64 9.18
C GLU A 63 -2.01 -2.83 8.00
N GLN A 64 -0.90 -3.29 7.41
CA GLN A 64 -0.34 -2.66 6.21
C GLN A 64 -1.05 -3.12 4.92
N LEU A 65 -1.64 -4.31 4.91
CA LEU A 65 -2.44 -4.77 3.79
C LEU A 65 -3.61 -3.81 3.50
N ARG A 66 -4.22 -3.24 4.55
CA ARG A 66 -5.32 -2.26 4.45
C ARG A 66 -4.97 -1.05 3.57
N SER A 67 -3.77 -0.50 3.72
CA SER A 67 -3.31 0.65 2.94
C SER A 67 -2.79 0.25 1.55
N HIS A 68 -2.22 -0.96 1.41
CA HIS A 68 -1.66 -1.41 0.15
C HIS A 68 -2.67 -1.93 -0.86
N LEU A 69 -3.85 -2.41 -0.45
CA LEU A 69 -4.91 -2.79 -1.38
C LEU A 69 -5.38 -1.60 -2.25
N PRO A 70 -5.76 -0.41 -1.70
CA PRO A 70 -6.09 0.77 -2.51
C PRO A 70 -4.93 1.27 -3.39
N ILE A 71 -3.69 1.16 -2.90
CA ILE A 71 -2.49 1.50 -3.71
C ILE A 71 -2.39 0.56 -4.90
N GLY A 72 -2.59 -0.74 -4.70
CA GLY A 72 -2.66 -1.74 -5.78
C GLY A 72 -3.73 -1.40 -6.81
N ARG A 73 -4.92 -1.02 -6.36
CA ARG A 73 -6.05 -0.60 -7.20
C ARG A 73 -5.70 0.63 -8.02
N THR A 74 -5.09 1.64 -7.40
CA THR A 74 -4.63 2.87 -8.06
C THR A 74 -3.56 2.57 -9.11
N ASN A 75 -2.69 1.60 -8.83
CA ASN A 75 -1.64 1.15 -9.74
C ASN A 75 -2.13 0.18 -10.83
N GLY A 76 -3.44 -0.12 -10.90
CA GLY A 76 -4.05 -0.87 -12.00
C GLY A 76 -4.41 -2.33 -11.71
N LEU A 77 -4.38 -2.78 -10.44
CA LEU A 77 -4.89 -4.12 -10.08
C LEU A 77 -6.41 -4.15 -9.97
N GLY A 78 -7.04 -5.18 -10.56
CA GLY A 78 -8.46 -5.47 -10.42
C GLY A 78 -8.82 -6.04 -9.04
N ARG A 79 -10.08 -5.87 -8.61
CA ARG A 79 -10.58 -6.52 -7.37
C ARG A 79 -10.50 -8.04 -7.50
N GLU A 80 -10.92 -8.56 -8.66
CA GLU A 80 -10.87 -9.98 -8.98
C GLU A 80 -9.43 -10.51 -8.92
N GLU A 81 -8.47 -9.79 -9.51
CA GLU A 81 -7.04 -10.18 -9.45
C GLU A 81 -6.50 -10.23 -8.01
N LEU A 82 -6.88 -9.28 -7.17
CA LEU A 82 -6.48 -9.24 -5.75
C LEU A 82 -7.13 -10.39 -4.96
N VAL A 83 -8.40 -10.67 -5.19
CA VAL A 83 -9.11 -11.80 -4.55
C VAL A 83 -8.49 -13.13 -4.99
N GLU A 84 -8.24 -13.32 -6.28
CA GLU A 84 -7.58 -14.52 -6.81
C GLU A 84 -6.17 -14.70 -6.24
N THR A 85 -5.43 -13.60 -6.06
CA THR A 85 -4.11 -13.64 -5.39
C THR A 85 -4.24 -14.17 -3.96
N ILE A 86 -5.23 -13.70 -3.19
CA ILE A 86 -5.45 -14.16 -1.82
C ILE A 86 -5.84 -15.64 -1.79
N ILE A 87 -6.72 -16.08 -2.70
CA ILE A 87 -7.13 -17.49 -2.85
C ILE A 87 -5.91 -18.35 -3.18
N HIS A 88 -5.08 -17.93 -4.14
CA HIS A 88 -3.87 -18.65 -4.51
C HIS A 88 -2.90 -18.79 -3.33
N LEU A 89 -2.72 -17.71 -2.56
CA LEU A 89 -1.86 -17.71 -1.38
C LEU A 89 -2.40 -18.55 -0.22
N ALA A 90 -3.68 -18.94 -0.20
CA ALA A 90 -4.19 -19.89 0.80
C ALA A 90 -3.44 -21.22 0.78
N PHE A 91 -2.97 -21.65 -0.41
CA PHE A 91 -2.23 -22.89 -0.61
C PHE A 91 -0.75 -22.77 -0.23
N TYR A 92 -0.15 -21.58 -0.34
CA TYR A 92 1.29 -21.37 -0.11
C TYR A 92 1.60 -20.74 1.25
N ALA A 93 0.70 -19.92 1.78
CA ALA A 93 0.85 -19.19 3.04
C ALA A 93 -0.07 -19.71 4.15
N GLY A 94 -1.01 -20.60 3.82
CA GLY A 94 -1.93 -21.24 4.74
C GLY A 94 -3.30 -20.55 4.80
N TRP A 95 -4.33 -21.36 4.98
CA TRP A 95 -5.74 -20.94 5.01
C TRP A 95 -6.05 -19.81 6.00
N PRO A 96 -5.51 -19.80 7.25
CA PRO A 96 -5.81 -18.72 8.20
C PRO A 96 -5.40 -17.34 7.69
N LYS A 97 -4.23 -17.22 7.05
CA LYS A 97 -3.76 -15.94 6.53
C LYS A 97 -4.60 -15.45 5.36
N ALA A 98 -5.02 -16.36 4.48
CA ALA A 98 -5.91 -16.04 3.38
C ALA A 98 -7.28 -15.57 3.88
N MET A 99 -7.85 -16.24 4.89
CA MET A 99 -9.10 -15.81 5.51
C MET A 99 -8.99 -14.39 6.06
N SER A 100 -7.99 -14.11 6.90
CA SER A 100 -7.76 -12.75 7.43
C SER A 100 -7.55 -11.70 6.32
N ALA A 101 -6.83 -12.05 5.25
CA ALA A 101 -6.65 -11.15 4.12
C ALA A 101 -7.96 -10.87 3.35
N ILE A 102 -8.85 -11.87 3.19
CA ILE A 102 -10.18 -11.66 2.60
C ILE A 102 -11.03 -10.72 3.47
N GLU A 103 -10.92 -10.81 4.80
CA GLU A 103 -11.65 -9.88 5.68
C GLU A 103 -11.20 -8.44 5.48
N VAL A 104 -9.89 -8.22 5.42
CA VAL A 104 -9.29 -6.92 5.10
C VAL A 104 -9.77 -6.42 3.74
N ALA A 105 -9.73 -7.28 2.71
CA ALA A 105 -10.14 -6.91 1.36
C ALA A 105 -11.63 -6.54 1.28
N ARG A 106 -12.49 -7.27 1.97
CA ARG A 106 -13.92 -6.97 2.07
C ARG A 106 -14.16 -5.58 2.65
N GLU A 107 -13.53 -5.25 3.77
CA GLU A 107 -13.67 -3.93 4.42
C GLU A 107 -13.22 -2.79 3.49
N VAL A 108 -12.06 -2.94 2.84
CA VAL A 108 -11.52 -1.95 1.91
C VAL A 108 -12.44 -1.76 0.70
N PHE A 109 -12.92 -2.84 0.07
CA PHE A 109 -13.73 -2.75 -1.14
C PHE A 109 -15.16 -2.26 -0.88
N SER A 110 -15.69 -2.47 0.33
CA SER A 110 -16.98 -1.89 0.74
C SER A 110 -16.90 -0.38 0.97
N ALA A 111 -15.73 0.14 1.35
CA ALA A 111 -15.52 1.58 1.53
C ALA A 111 -15.23 2.34 0.22
N GLU A 112 -14.87 1.62 -0.85
CA GLU A 112 -14.66 2.22 -2.17
C GLU A 112 -16.00 2.55 -2.85
N PRO A 113 -16.26 3.81 -3.25
CA PRO A 113 -17.42 4.13 -4.10
C PRO A 113 -17.32 3.35 -5.41
N SER A 114 -18.43 2.75 -5.83
CA SER A 114 -18.53 2.00 -7.09
C SER A 114 -18.06 2.87 -8.25
N ARG A 115 -16.91 2.56 -8.84
CA ARG A 115 -16.51 3.11 -10.13
C ARG A 115 -17.30 2.40 -11.21
N GLU A 116 -18.23 3.10 -11.84
CA GLU A 116 -18.82 2.62 -13.10
C GLU A 116 -17.70 2.39 -14.13
N LYS A 117 -17.85 1.31 -14.89
CA LYS A 117 -16.89 0.87 -15.92
C LYS A 117 -16.84 1.86 -17.08
#